data_AF-A0A6I1FJ16-F1
#
_entry.id   AF-A0A6I1FJ16-F1
#
_cell.length_a   1.000
_cell.length_b   1.000
_cell.length_c   1.000
_cell.angle_alpha   90.00
_cell.angle_beta   90.00
_cell.angle_gamma   90.00
#
_symmetry.space_group_name_H-M   'P 1'
#
loop_
_entity.id
_entity.type
_entity.pdbx_description
1 polymer ?
#
loop_
_entity_poly.entity_id
_entity_poly.type
_entity_poly.pdbx_seq_one_letter_code
_entity_poly.pdbx_strand_id
1 'polypeptide(L)' 'MNTGSLFIVFGRKIPLPAFLYGNSRVIESYQEESGLFHINVHVSNPLLGTLFAYKGSFREMGSGEE' A
#
# COMPACT_ATOMS: atom_id res chain seq x y z
N MET A 1 -12.99 17.40 5.14
CA MET A 1 -12.00 18.31 4.53
C MET A 1 -11.08 17.47 3.65
N ASN A 2 -11.27 17.48 2.32
CA ASN A 2 -10.38 16.78 1.40
C ASN A 2 -9.27 17.74 0.97
N THR A 3 -8.07 17.53 1.49
CA THR A 3 -6.84 18.22 1.03
C THR A 3 -6.47 17.62 -0.32
N GLY A 4 -7.13 18.08 -1.39
CA GLY A 4 -7.04 17.48 -2.73
C GLY A 4 -5.62 17.47 -3.28
N SER A 5 -5.14 16.30 -3.71
CA SER A 5 -3.87 16.10 -4.40
C SER A 5 -3.73 17.08 -5.56
N LEU A 6 -2.71 17.92 -5.51
CA LEU A 6 -2.52 19.04 -6.43
C LEU A 6 -1.92 18.55 -7.76
N PHE A 7 -2.67 18.69 -8.86
CA PHE A 7 -2.14 18.46 -10.21
C PHE A 7 -2.07 19.79 -10.98
N ILE A 8 -0.88 20.16 -11.46
CA ILE A 8 -0.66 21.43 -12.16
C ILE A 8 -0.56 21.18 -13.66
N VAL A 9 -1.49 21.74 -14.42
CA VAL A 9 -1.52 21.68 -15.88
C VAL A 9 -1.59 23.09 -16.44
N PHE A 10 -0.61 23.50 -17.24
CA PHE A 10 -0.47 24.85 -17.79
C PHE A 10 -0.61 25.98 -16.75
N GLY A 11 -0.02 25.80 -15.57
CA GLY A 11 -0.08 26.78 -14.48
C GLY A 11 -1.42 26.84 -13.72
N ARG A 12 -2.40 26.01 -14.09
CA ARG A 12 -3.68 25.88 -13.39
C ARG A 12 -3.68 24.67 -12.48
N LYS A 13 -4.25 24.84 -11.29
CA LYS A 13 -4.48 23.75 -10.33
C LYS A 13 -5.76 23.03 -10.71
N ILE A 14 -5.65 21.76 -11.08
CA ILE A 14 -6.79 20.90 -11.36
C ILE A 14 -6.77 19.67 -10.44
N PRO A 15 -7.91 19.03 -10.18
CA PRO A 15 -7.93 17.74 -9.51
C PRO A 15 -7.12 16.72 -10.32
N LEU A 16 -6.38 15.85 -9.63
CA LEU A 16 -5.69 14.73 -10.26
C LEU A 16 -6.74 13.82 -10.96
N PRO A 17 -6.56 13.46 -12.24
CA PRO A 17 -7.42 12.48 -12.92
C PRO A 17 -7.46 11.12 -12.22
N ALA A 18 -8.64 10.49 -12.19
CA ALA A 18 -8.90 9.20 -11.52
C ALA A 18 -7.91 8.08 -11.93
N PHE A 19 -7.52 8.05 -13.20
CA PHE A 19 -6.60 7.03 -13.73
C PHE A 19 -5.13 7.25 -13.32
N LEU A 20 -4.78 8.41 -12.76
CA LEU A 20 -3.43 8.70 -12.22
C LEU A 20 -3.29 8.35 -10.74
N TYR A 21 -4.38 8.00 -10.06
CA TYR A 21 -4.29 7.54 -8.67
C TYR A 21 -3.68 6.14 -8.59
N GLY A 22 -3.00 5.88 -7.48
CA GLY A 22 -2.64 4.52 -7.09
C GLY A 22 -3.80 3.85 -6.36
N ASN A 23 -4.03 2.57 -6.64
CA ASN A 23 -4.83 1.67 -5.83
C ASN A 23 -3.90 0.80 -4.98
N SER A 24 -4.09 0.79 -3.66
CA SER A 24 -3.36 -0.07 -2.74
C SER A 24 -4.28 -1.14 -2.15
N ARG A 25 -3.78 -2.37 -2.15
CA ARG A 25 -4.39 -3.52 -1.50
C ARG A 25 -3.37 -4.12 -0.54
N VAL A 26 -3.76 -4.21 0.74
CA VAL A 26 -2.97 -4.86 1.79
C VAL A 26 -3.83 -6.00 2.34
N ILE A 27 -3.30 -7.21 2.34
CA ILE A 27 -3.89 -8.37 2.98
C ILE A 27 -2.92 -8.83 4.06
N GLU A 28 -3.40 -8.88 5.29
CA GLU A 28 -2.67 -9.39 6.45
C GLU A 28 -3.43 -10.58 7.03
N SER A 29 -2.68 -11.59 7.48
CA SER A 29 -3.26 -12.75 8.15
C SER A 29 -2.28 -13.35 9.14
N TYR A 30 -2.78 -13.84 10.27
CA TYR A 30 -1.99 -14.57 11.25
C TYR A 30 -2.34 -16.06 11.17
N GLN A 31 -1.32 -16.92 11.17
CA GLN A 31 -1.48 -18.37 11.16
C GLN A 31 -1.05 -18.94 12.52
N GLU A 32 -2.04 -19.21 13.38
CA GLU A 32 -1.88 -19.65 14.77
C GLU A 32 -0.97 -20.89 14.89
N GLU A 33 -1.13 -21.89 14.02
CA GLU A 33 -0.37 -23.14 14.11
C GLU A 33 1.13 -22.95 13.93
N SER A 34 1.52 -21.89 13.22
CA SER A 34 2.91 -21.62 12.85
C SER A 34 3.50 -20.38 13.53
N GLY A 35 2.66 -19.61 14.24
CA GLY A 35 3.02 -18.32 14.84
C GLY A 35 3.51 -17.29 13.82
N LEU A 36 3.03 -17.36 12.56
CA LEU A 36 3.50 -16.50 11.48
C LEU A 36 2.45 -15.45 11.11
N PHE A 37 2.91 -14.22 10.97
CA PHE A 37 2.18 -13.15 10.30
C PHE A 37 2.54 -13.18 8.82
N HIS A 38 1.54 -13.08 7.96
CA HIS A 38 1.70 -12.94 6.52
C HIS A 38 1.22 -11.56 6.10
N ILE A 39 1.94 -10.96 5.16
CA ILE A 39 1.55 -9.72 4.51
C ILE A 39 1.67 -9.86 2.99
N ASN A 40 0.67 -9.37 2.30
CA ASN A 40 0.65 -9.26 0.85
C ASN A 40 0.18 -7.85 0.47
N VAL A 41 1.12 -7.07 -0.06
CA VAL A 41 0.93 -5.70 -0.50
C VAL A 41 0.97 -5.67 -2.02
N HIS A 42 -0.04 -5.05 -2.61
CA HIS A 42 -0.07 -4.74 -4.03
C HIS A 42 -0.51 -3.29 -4.23
N VAL A 43 0.35 -2.51 -4.87
CA VAL A 43 0.07 -1.14 -5.30
C VAL A 43 0.07 -1.12 -6.81
N SER A 44 -1.01 -0.62 -7.38
CA SER A 44 -1.23 -0.54 -8.81
C SER A 44 -1.71 0.84 -9.23
N ASN A 45 -1.58 1.17 -10.50
CA ASN A 45 -2.15 2.34 -11.13
C ASN A 45 -2.88 1.89 -12.41
N PRO A 46 -4.06 2.43 -12.73
CA PRO A 46 -4.81 2.03 -13.92
C PRO A 46 -4.06 2.14 -15.25
N LEU A 47 -3.09 3.06 -15.38
CA LEU A 47 -2.29 3.22 -16.60
C LEU A 47 -1.02 2.38 -16.60
N LEU A 48 -0.28 2.37 -15.49
CA LEU A 48 1.05 1.78 -15.41
C LEU A 48 1.05 0.32 -14.92
N GLY A 49 -0.10 -0.21 -14.49
CA GLY A 49 -0.20 -1.54 -13.91
C GLY A 49 0.38 -1.58 -12.51
N THR A 50 1.21 -2.60 -12.21
CA THR A 50 1.80 -2.73 -10.87
C THR A 50 2.91 -1.70 -10.66
N LEU A 51 2.77 -0.87 -9.64
CA LEU A 51 3.81 0.08 -9.22
C LEU A 51 4.73 -0.53 -8.16
N PHE A 52 4.16 -1.31 -7.24
CA PHE A 52 4.89 -1.95 -6.16
C PHE A 52 4.15 -3.21 -5.71
N ALA A 53 4.90 -4.28 -5.43
CA ALA A 53 4.35 -5.50 -4.86
C ALA A 53 5.34 -6.08 -3.86
N TYR A 54 4.82 -6.53 -2.71
CA TYR A 54 5.61 -7.19 -1.69
C TYR A 54 4.79 -8.30 -1.04
N LYS A 55 5.41 -9.46 -0.87
CA LYS A 55 4.85 -10.57 -0.11
C LYS A 55 5.90 -11.04 0.88
N GLY A 56 5.50 -11.16 2.14
CA GLY A 56 6.40 -11.55 3.21
C GLY A 56 5.67 -12.29 4.33
N SER A 57 6.47 -12.89 5.18
CA SER A 57 6.02 -13.45 6.45
C SER A 57 7.04 -13.11 7.53
N PHE A 58 6.57 -12.84 8.74
CA PHE A 58 7.44 -12.54 9.87
C PHE A 58 6.89 -13.19 11.15
N ARG A 59 7.78 -13.44 12.10
CA ARG A 59 7.44 -13.84 13.46
C ARG A 59 7.67 -12.66 14.37
N GLU A 60 6.80 -12.52 15.36
CA GLU A 60 7.10 -11.64 16.48
C GLU A 60 8.25 -12.26 17.29
N MET A 61 9.38 -11.56 17.33
CA MET A 61 10.44 -11.89 18.28
C MET A 61 10.05 -11.17 19.55
N GLY A 62 9.55 -11.90 20.55
CA GLY A 62 9.21 -11.33 21.85
C GLY A 62 10.37 -10.48 22.35
N SER A 63 10.08 -9.31 22.91
CA SER A 63 11.06 -8.52 23.64
C SER A 63 11.64 -9.41 24.73
N GLY A 64 12.89 -9.83 24.56
CA GLY A 64 13.63 -10.50 25.62
C GLY A 64 13.68 -9.57 26.83
N GLU A 65 12.87 -9.85 27.83
CA GLU A 65 13.11 -9.40 29.18
C GLU A 65 14.23 -10.30 29.72
N GLU A 66 15.45 -9.75 29.78
CA GLU A 66 16.52 -10.23 30.67
C GLU A 66 16.18 -9.89 32.13
#